data_AF-A0AA36FKF1-F1
#
_entry.id   AF-A0AA36FKF1-F1
#
_cell.length_a   1.000
_cell.length_b   1.000
_cell.length_c   1.000
_cell.angle_alpha   90.00
_cell.angle_beta   90.00
_cell.angle_gamma   90.00
#
_symmetry.space_group_name_H-M   'P 1'
#
loop_
_entity.id
_entity.type
_entity.pdbx_description
1 polymer ?
#
loop_
_entity_poly.entity_id
_entity_poly.type
_entity_poly.pdbx_seq_one_letter_code
_entity_poly.pdbx_strand_id
1 'polypeptide(L)'
;MEVLLLGLTTILAVTSGQEFDEAYYKRLGPGYSYAYIGTPPTQQQFPTARSRLECAGIALNSQSEFFTYNKVSRVCKNYSPKDIMTVVSTNDTNEISFYRCYGIADSMAIFISLKP
;
A
#
# COMPACT_ATOMS: atom_id res chain seq x y z
N MET A 1 44.98 -5.65 -4.05
CA MET A 1 44.13 -6.87 -3.98
C MET A 1 44.10 -7.26 -2.52
N GLU A 2 42.99 -7.34 -1.79
CA GLU A 2 41.57 -7.46 -2.13
C GLU A 2 40.74 -6.85 -0.97
N VAL A 3 39.74 -6.02 -1.29
CA VAL A 3 38.29 -6.31 -1.14
C VAL A 3 37.83 -6.53 0.31
N LEU A 4 37.44 -5.45 0.98
CA LEU A 4 36.59 -5.51 2.17
C LEU A 4 35.13 -5.22 1.77
N LEU A 5 34.44 -6.24 1.27
CA LEU A 5 33.02 -6.22 0.90
C LEU A 5 32.29 -7.26 1.78
N LEU A 6 32.05 -6.93 3.06
CA LEU A 6 31.39 -7.86 4.00
C LEU A 6 30.35 -7.17 4.90
N GLY A 7 29.87 -5.99 4.52
CA GLY A 7 28.88 -5.23 5.31
C GLY A 7 27.45 -5.23 4.76
N LEU A 8 27.15 -5.89 3.64
CA LEU A 8 25.87 -5.69 2.93
C LEU A 8 24.89 -6.88 2.96
N THR A 9 25.24 -8.01 3.56
CA THR A 9 24.46 -9.26 3.41
C THR A 9 23.51 -9.57 4.56
N THR A 10 23.58 -8.86 5.69
CA THR A 10 22.77 -9.20 6.88
C THR A 10 21.40 -8.52 6.95
N ILE A 11 21.13 -7.50 6.13
CA ILE A 11 19.82 -6.79 6.18
C ILE A 11 18.76 -7.47 5.29
N LEU A 12 19.16 -8.27 4.30
CA LEU A 12 18.22 -8.88 3.34
C LEU A 12 17.61 -10.22 3.79
N ALA A 13 18.15 -10.84 4.85
CA ALA A 13 17.73 -12.20 5.23
C ALA A 13 16.47 -12.24 6.12
N VAL A 14 16.14 -11.17 6.84
CA VAL A 14 15.05 -11.18 7.84
C VAL A 14 13.65 -11.05 7.22
N THR A 15 13.52 -10.62 5.97
CA THR A 15 12.21 -10.43 5.32
C THR A 15 11.78 -11.58 4.40
N SER A 16 12.65 -12.58 4.19
CA SER A 16 12.41 -13.65 3.20
C SER A 16 11.49 -14.79 3.69
N GLY A 17 11.13 -14.79 4.99
CA GLY A 17 10.39 -15.89 5.62
C GLY A 17 8.93 -15.58 5.99
N GLN A 18 8.43 -14.35 5.79
CA GLN A 18 6.99 -14.12 5.88
C GLN A 18 6.39 -14.45 4.52
N GLU A 19 5.78 -15.64 4.42
CA GLU A 19 4.69 -15.86 3.47
C GLU A 19 3.72 -14.69 3.65
N PHE A 20 3.74 -13.78 2.67
CA PHE A 20 2.85 -12.64 2.60
C PHE A 20 1.45 -13.17 2.33
N ASP A 21 0.76 -13.55 3.40
CA ASP A 21 -0.64 -13.91 3.33
C ASP A 21 -1.42 -12.67 2.89
N GLU A 22 -2.25 -12.81 1.85
CA GLU A 22 -3.19 -11.76 1.41
C GLU A 22 -4.16 -11.34 2.55
N ALA A 23 -4.14 -12.04 3.68
CA ALA A 23 -4.90 -11.76 4.91
C ALA A 23 -4.79 -10.34 5.47
N TYR A 24 -3.68 -9.60 5.27
CA TYR A 24 -3.50 -8.28 5.88
C TYR A 24 -4.18 -7.12 5.15
N TYR A 25 -4.57 -7.30 3.88
CA TYR A 25 -5.21 -6.25 3.10
C TYR A 25 -6.34 -6.79 2.24
N LYS A 26 -7.49 -6.13 2.31
CA LYS A 26 -8.64 -6.40 1.42
C LYS A 26 -8.65 -5.38 0.28
N ARG A 27 -9.10 -5.83 -0.89
CA ARG A 27 -9.24 -4.98 -2.07
C ARG A 27 -10.40 -4.00 -1.90
N LEU A 28 -10.14 -2.72 -2.15
CA LEU A 28 -11.17 -1.72 -2.41
C LEU A 28 -11.77 -2.01 -3.79
N GLY A 29 -13.11 -2.08 -3.86
CA GLY A 29 -13.83 -2.51 -5.06
C GLY A 29 -13.37 -1.80 -6.35
N PRO A 30 -13.55 -2.44 -7.53
CA PRO A 30 -13.15 -1.84 -8.80
C PRO A 30 -13.82 -0.47 -9.02
N GLY A 31 -13.11 0.45 -9.66
CA GLY A 31 -13.61 1.81 -9.94
C GLY A 31 -13.42 2.80 -8.79
N TYR A 32 -12.76 2.40 -7.69
CA TYR A 32 -12.48 3.27 -6.55
C TYR A 32 -10.98 3.32 -6.22
N SER A 33 -10.53 4.47 -5.71
CA SER A 33 -9.16 4.73 -5.25
C SER A 33 -9.17 5.69 -4.06
N TYR A 34 -7.99 6.05 -3.54
CA TYR A 34 -7.85 6.99 -2.43
C TYR A 34 -7.32 8.34 -2.88
N ALA A 35 -7.92 9.40 -2.36
CA ALA A 35 -7.46 10.78 -2.51
C ALA A 35 -7.22 11.43 -1.14
N TYR A 36 -6.32 12.40 -1.10
CA TYR A 36 -6.03 13.17 0.11
C TYR A 36 -7.19 14.12 0.43
N ILE A 37 -7.65 14.15 1.69
CA ILE A 37 -8.49 15.24 2.20
C ILE A 37 -7.55 16.38 2.61
N GLY A 38 -7.07 17.15 1.63
CA GLY A 38 -6.12 18.25 1.83
C GLY A 38 -5.04 18.30 0.76
N THR A 39 -3.89 18.91 1.09
CA THR A 39 -2.77 19.03 0.15
C THR A 39 -2.03 17.69 0.04
N PRO A 40 -2.01 17.05 -1.14
CA PRO A 40 -1.28 15.80 -1.32
C PRO A 40 0.24 16.06 -1.27
N PRO A 41 1.05 15.08 -0.81
CA PRO A 41 2.48 15.07 -1.08
C PRO A 41 2.72 15.03 -2.60
N THR A 42 3.87 15.57 -3.03
CA THR A 42 4.25 15.53 -4.45
C THR A 42 4.38 14.08 -4.92
N GLN A 43 3.66 13.74 -6.00
CA GLN A 43 3.57 12.38 -6.58
C GLN A 43 4.92 11.70 -6.85
N GLN A 44 6.02 12.45 -6.98
CA GLN A 44 7.37 11.92 -7.19
C GLN A 44 7.95 11.16 -5.98
N GLN A 45 7.24 11.10 -4.85
CA GLN A 45 7.72 10.44 -3.63
C GLN A 45 7.29 8.97 -3.50
N PHE A 46 6.44 8.47 -4.40
CA PHE A 46 5.96 7.10 -4.31
C PHE A 46 6.96 6.10 -4.92
N PRO A 47 7.30 5.01 -4.21
CA PRO A 47 8.19 3.97 -4.73
C PRO A 47 7.55 3.24 -5.92
N THR A 48 8.40 2.55 -6.68
CA THR A 48 7.95 1.57 -7.66
C THR A 48 8.02 0.16 -7.05
N ALA A 49 7.06 -0.69 -7.40
CA ALA A 49 6.99 -2.09 -6.97
C ALA A 49 6.74 -2.99 -8.18
N ARG A 50 7.47 -4.10 -8.29
CA ARG A 50 7.35 -5.07 -9.39
C ARG A 50 6.06 -5.86 -9.32
N SER A 51 5.40 -5.89 -8.17
CA SER A 51 4.13 -6.58 -7.96
C SER A 51 3.25 -5.89 -6.91
N ARG A 52 1.97 -6.27 -6.89
CA ARG A 52 1.04 -5.90 -5.81
C ARG A 52 1.53 -6.35 -4.43
N LEU A 53 2.11 -7.55 -4.37
CA LEU A 53 2.60 -8.14 -3.13
C LEU A 53 3.75 -7.33 -2.54
N GLU A 54 4.69 -6.91 -3.39
CA GLU A 54 5.78 -6.04 -2.98
C GLU A 54 5.26 -4.68 -2.50
N CYS A 55 4.25 -4.12 -3.16
CA CYS A 55 3.61 -2.87 -2.70
C CYS A 55 2.90 -3.04 -1.35
N ALA A 56 2.22 -4.17 -1.13
CA ALA A 56 1.62 -4.49 0.16
C ALA A 56 2.68 -4.60 1.27
N GLY A 57 3.85 -5.16 0.97
CA GLY A 57 4.97 -5.21 1.92
C GLY A 57 5.56 -3.86 2.25
N ILE A 58 5.69 -2.98 1.26
CA ILE A 58 6.07 -1.58 1.48
C ILE A 58 5.04 -0.91 2.42
N ALA A 59 3.75 -1.09 2.16
CA ALA A 59 2.67 -0.53 2.96
C ALA A 59 2.67 -1.08 4.41
N LEU A 60 2.86 -2.38 4.61
CA LEU A 60 2.99 -2.96 5.95
C LEU A 60 4.17 -2.38 6.73
N ASN A 61 5.33 -2.28 6.08
CA ASN A 61 6.54 -1.77 6.71
C ASN A 61 6.41 -0.29 7.11
N SER A 62 5.64 0.50 6.37
CA SER A 62 5.31 1.88 6.74
C SER A 62 4.09 2.00 7.66
N GLN A 63 3.51 0.87 8.08
CA GLN A 63 2.29 0.76 8.89
C GLN A 63 1.07 1.43 8.25
N SER A 64 1.06 1.52 6.93
CA SER A 64 0.02 2.20 6.17
C SER A 64 -1.33 1.49 6.29
N GLU A 65 -2.39 2.25 6.49
CA GLU A 65 -3.76 1.71 6.51
C GLU A 65 -4.31 1.40 5.11
N PHE A 66 -3.74 2.04 4.09
CA PHE A 66 -4.23 1.97 2.73
C PHE A 66 -3.06 1.88 1.75
N PHE A 67 -3.25 1.25 0.59
CA PHE A 67 -2.29 1.45 -0.50
C PHE A 67 -2.99 1.35 -1.85
N THR A 68 -2.35 1.93 -2.86
CA THR A 68 -2.79 1.81 -4.26
C THR A 68 -1.64 1.36 -5.13
N TYR A 69 -1.86 0.33 -5.94
CA TYR A 69 -0.90 -0.18 -6.90
C TYR A 69 -1.39 0.05 -8.33
N ASN A 70 -0.55 0.63 -9.18
CA ASN A 70 -0.80 0.71 -10.62
C ASN A 70 -0.06 -0.41 -11.37
N LYS A 71 -0.79 -1.29 -12.05
CA LYS A 71 -0.20 -2.46 -12.73
C LYS A 71 0.66 -2.14 -13.96
N VAL A 72 0.50 -0.95 -14.55
CA VAL A 72 1.24 -0.52 -15.75
C VAL A 72 2.46 0.30 -15.35
N SER A 73 2.25 1.39 -14.60
CA SER A 73 3.35 2.28 -14.19
C SER A 73 4.18 1.71 -13.04
N ARG A 74 3.71 0.65 -12.39
CA ARG A 74 4.32 0.01 -11.21
C ARG A 74 4.44 0.93 -10.00
N VAL A 75 3.78 2.09 -10.02
CA VAL A 75 3.75 3.01 -8.88
C VAL A 75 3.01 2.37 -7.72
N CYS A 76 3.64 2.40 -6.54
CA CYS A 76 3.09 1.96 -5.27
C CYS A 76 2.82 3.19 -4.39
N LYS A 77 1.56 3.62 -4.34
CA LYS A 77 1.12 4.68 -3.42
C LYS A 77 0.93 4.06 -2.04
N ASN A 78 1.96 4.11 -1.21
CA ASN A 78 1.82 3.87 0.23
C ASN A 78 1.51 5.20 0.91
N TYR A 79 0.47 5.24 1.73
CA TYR A 79 0.05 6.47 2.40
C TYR A 79 0.61 6.46 3.83
N SER A 80 1.03 7.60 4.36
CA SER A 80 1.44 7.67 5.76
C SER A 80 0.24 7.35 6.67
N PRO A 81 0.42 6.72 7.84
CA PRO A 81 -0.67 6.54 8.81
C PRO A 81 -1.27 7.85 9.32
N LYS A 82 -0.57 8.98 9.10
CA LYS A 82 -1.02 10.33 9.43
C LYS A 82 -1.84 10.98 8.30
N ASP A 83 -1.85 10.38 7.12
CA ASP A 83 -2.56 10.92 5.96
C ASP A 83 -4.07 10.70 6.16
N ILE A 84 -4.84 11.77 5.98
CA ILE A 84 -6.30 11.69 5.99
C ILE A 84 -6.75 11.44 4.55
N MET A 85 -7.29 10.25 4.32
CA MET A 85 -7.70 9.78 3.00
C MET A 85 -9.22 9.73 2.87
N THR A 86 -9.72 9.95 1.66
CA THR A 86 -11.10 9.69 1.25
C THR A 86 -11.15 8.72 0.09
N VAL A 87 -12.25 7.97 -0.02
CA VAL A 87 -12.53 7.11 -1.17
C VAL A 87 -13.13 7.96 -2.29
N VAL A 88 -12.56 7.84 -3.49
CA VAL A 88 -13.03 8.52 -4.70
C VAL A 88 -13.24 7.52 -5.82
N SER A 89 -14.13 7.84 -6.77
CA SER A 89 -14.22 7.10 -8.04
C SER A 89 -12.99 7.37 -8.89
N THR A 90 -12.46 6.34 -9.54
CA THR A 90 -11.37 6.45 -10.53
C THR A 90 -11.75 5.76 -11.83
N ASN A 91 -11.33 6.36 -12.94
CA ASN A 91 -11.44 5.76 -14.28
C ASN A 91 -10.16 5.00 -14.69
N ASP A 92 -9.10 5.05 -13.87
CA ASP A 92 -7.87 4.30 -14.15
C ASP A 92 -8.06 2.82 -13.78
N THR A 93 -8.39 2.02 -14.79
CA THR A 93 -8.56 0.55 -14.65
C THR A 93 -7.27 -0.20 -14.30
N ASN A 94 -6.12 0.49 -14.29
CA ASN A 94 -4.84 -0.06 -13.87
C ASN A 94 -4.55 0.17 -12.39
N GLU A 95 -5.26 1.08 -11.74
CA GLU A 95 -5.17 1.27 -10.29
C GLU A 95 -6.00 0.23 -9.54
N ILE A 96 -5.38 -0.35 -8.51
CA ILE A 96 -6.01 -1.29 -7.60
C ILE A 96 -5.66 -0.85 -6.18
N SER A 97 -6.68 -0.47 -5.43
CA SER A 97 -6.53 0.03 -4.07
C SER A 97 -6.92 -1.02 -3.03
N PHE A 98 -6.35 -0.91 -1.85
CA PHE A 98 -6.49 -1.88 -0.76
C PHE A 98 -6.57 -1.17 0.60
N TYR A 99 -7.21 -1.80 1.58
CA TYR A 99 -7.29 -1.34 2.96
C TYR A 99 -6.88 -2.45 3.93
N ARG A 100 -6.27 -2.05 5.05
CA ARG A 100 -5.75 -2.98 6.04
C ARG A 100 -6.87 -3.76 6.72
N CYS A 101 -6.62 -5.05 6.91
CA CYS A 101 -7.48 -5.95 7.65
C CYS A 101 -6.91 -6.17 9.04
N TYR A 102 -7.76 -5.97 10.03
CA TYR A 102 -7.47 -6.35 11.41
C TYR A 102 -8.22 -7.66 11.65
N GLY A 103 -7.48 -8.76 11.80
CA GLY A 103 -8.07 -10.08 11.98
C GLY A 103 -9.13 -10.09 13.09
N ILE A 104 -10.23 -10.80 12.82
CA ILE A 104 -11.32 -11.13 13.74
C ILE A 104 -12.21 -9.96 14.20
N ALA A 105 -12.65 -9.09 13.28
CA ALA A 105 -13.98 -8.45 13.32
C ALA A 105 -14.21 -7.65 12.02
N ASP A 106 -14.95 -8.22 11.07
CA ASP A 106 -15.52 -7.54 9.91
C ASP A 106 -16.61 -6.51 10.29
N SER A 107 -16.47 -5.77 11.40
CA SER A 107 -17.58 -5.03 11.99
C SER A 107 -17.16 -3.64 12.45
N MET A 108 -17.64 -2.62 11.73
CA MET A 108 -17.77 -1.21 12.15
C MET A 108 -16.66 -0.19 11.81
N ALA A 109 -16.01 -0.20 10.64
CA ALA A 109 -15.11 0.94 10.32
C ALA A 109 -14.97 1.37 8.85
N ILE A 110 -15.75 0.86 7.90
CA ILE A 110 -15.96 1.66 6.68
C ILE A 110 -17.18 2.52 6.95
N PHE A 111 -16.96 3.69 7.57
CA PHE A 111 -17.92 4.79 7.54
C PHE A 111 -18.05 5.25 6.08
N ILE A 112 -18.82 4.48 5.31
CA ILE A 112 -19.43 4.93 4.09
C ILE A 112 -20.46 5.98 4.52
N SER A 113 -20.01 7.21 4.74
CA SER A 113 -20.90 8.37 4.77
C SER A 113 -21.31 8.65 3.32
N LEU A 114 -22.09 7.73 2.73
CA LEU A 114 -22.97 8.06 1.63
C LEU A 114 -24.19 8.70 2.28
N LYS A 115 -24.20 10.03 2.36
CA LYS A 115 -25.45 10.76 2.56
C LYS A 115 -25.96 11.16 1.16
N PRO A 116 -27.25 10.95 0.87
CA PRO A 116 -27.87 11.28 -0.42
C PRO A 116 -27.85 12.78 -0.73
#